data_AF-A0A3N5G1Y7-F1
#
_entry.id   AF-A0A3N5G1Y7-F1
#
_cell.length_a   1.000
_cell.length_b   1.000
_cell.length_c   1.000
_cell.angle_alpha   90.00
_cell.angle_beta   90.00
_cell.angle_gamma   90.00
#
_symmetry.space_group_name_H-M   'P 1'
#
loop_
_entity.id
_entity.type
_entity.pdbx_description
1 polymer ?
#
loop_
_entity_poly.entity_id
_entity_poly.type
_entity_poly.pdbx_seq_one_letter_code
_entity_poly.pdbx_strand_id
1 'polypeptide(L)'
;IFEGQLKRKYPEVSDQARAFIKAHPELTAAIHDPSKPGCEDRLMAAILDETRLRRVLSRMLDEKEFLSAYGIRSLSRYHADHAFVFPVGAQEYRVSYLPAESDTGMFGGNSNWRGPIWMPVNGLIIRALLQYYSYYGNDFTIECPTGSGQRMNLYQVAQELAHRLSAIFLRDANGRRPVYGATEKFQTDPHWRDYIHFYEYFHGDNGAGLGASHQTGWTGGIARLMHLFATVQPEELLEFGKKAYVMDETPRVDIPPPPQPGQRPPARRI
;
A
#
# COMPACT_ATOMS: atom_id res chain seq x y z
N ILE A 1 11.48 5.81 12.72
CA ILE A 1 11.47 7.27 12.89
C ILE A 1 11.31 7.59 14.36
N PHE A 2 12.18 8.44 14.85
CA PHE A 2 12.24 8.92 16.22
C PHE A 2 11.89 10.41 16.22
N GLU A 3 10.92 10.79 17.05
CA GLU A 3 10.47 12.18 17.15
C GLU A 3 11.57 13.06 17.77
N GLY A 4 11.75 14.27 17.25
CA GLY A 4 12.71 15.24 17.81
C GLY A 4 12.45 15.57 19.29
N GLN A 5 11.21 15.42 19.76
CA GLN A 5 10.85 15.58 21.18
C GLN A 5 11.55 14.55 22.09
N LEU A 6 11.77 13.31 21.61
CA LEU A 6 12.43 12.26 22.39
C LEU A 6 13.90 12.62 22.68
N LYS A 7 14.56 13.24 21.68
CA LYS A 7 15.91 13.80 21.81
C LYS A 7 15.99 14.91 22.85
N ARG A 8 14.97 15.78 22.91
CA ARG A 8 14.89 16.85 23.93
C ARG A 8 14.63 16.30 25.34
N LYS A 9 13.84 15.23 25.45
CA LYS A 9 13.47 14.63 26.73
C LYS A 9 14.57 13.75 27.33
N TYR A 10 15.36 13.07 26.50
CA TYR A 10 16.42 12.16 26.92
C TYR A 10 17.73 12.43 26.17
N PRO A 11 18.44 13.54 26.51
CA PRO A 11 19.66 13.95 25.80
C PRO A 11 20.78 12.91 25.93
N GLU A 12 20.94 12.30 27.09
CA GLU A 12 21.99 11.29 27.35
C GLU A 12 21.90 10.09 26.42
N VAL A 13 20.68 9.60 26.16
CA VAL A 13 20.43 8.48 25.22
C VAL A 13 20.82 8.88 23.81
N SER A 14 20.54 10.13 23.42
CA SER A 14 20.87 10.65 22.09
C SER A 14 22.37 10.83 21.90
N ASP A 15 23.09 11.19 22.96
CA ASP A 15 24.54 11.35 22.93
C ASP A 15 25.25 10.00 22.92
N GLN A 16 24.77 9.03 23.69
CA GLN A 16 25.25 7.64 23.63
C GLN A 16 25.03 7.03 22.24
N ALA A 17 23.84 7.21 21.65
CA ALA A 17 23.54 6.72 20.30
C ALA A 17 24.48 7.34 19.26
N ARG A 18 24.73 8.67 19.32
CA ARG A 18 25.66 9.35 18.41
C ARG A 18 27.10 8.89 18.60
N ALA A 19 27.55 8.72 19.85
CA ALA A 19 28.88 8.19 20.12
C ALA A 19 29.05 6.77 19.57
N PHE A 20 28.03 5.92 19.74
CA PHE A 20 28.01 4.57 19.18
C PHE A 20 28.09 4.57 17.65
N ILE A 21 27.25 5.37 16.98
CA ILE A 21 27.25 5.48 15.50
C ILE A 21 28.61 5.97 14.99
N LYS A 22 29.18 6.99 15.63
CA LYS A 22 30.49 7.55 15.24
C LYS A 22 31.63 6.54 15.42
N ALA A 23 31.54 5.67 16.44
CA ALA A 23 32.53 4.64 16.69
C ALA A 23 32.42 3.43 15.73
N HIS A 24 31.26 3.25 15.07
CA HIS A 24 30.97 2.10 14.19
C HIS A 24 30.50 2.53 12.79
N PRO A 25 31.33 3.26 12.02
CA PRO A 25 30.95 3.76 10.69
C PRO A 25 30.54 2.63 9.72
N GLU A 26 31.11 1.44 9.88
CA GLU A 26 30.80 0.24 9.09
C GLU A 26 29.33 -0.20 9.20
N LEU A 27 28.69 0.02 10.36
CA LEU A 27 27.28 -0.31 10.57
C LEU A 27 26.34 0.65 9.82
N THR A 28 26.83 1.84 9.47
CA THR A 28 26.05 2.86 8.75
C THR A 28 26.33 2.91 7.25
N ALA A 29 27.39 2.26 6.77
CA ALA A 29 27.79 2.30 5.37
C ALA A 29 26.72 1.77 4.39
N ALA A 30 25.84 0.88 4.87
CA ALA A 30 24.80 0.25 4.07
C ALA A 30 23.38 0.62 4.46
N ILE A 31 23.17 1.66 5.27
CA ILE A 31 21.85 2.10 5.70
C ILE A 31 21.72 3.62 5.61
N HIS A 32 20.51 4.13 5.79
CA HIS A 32 20.31 5.55 6.00
C HIS A 32 21.09 6.03 7.24
N ASP A 33 21.80 7.15 7.13
CA ASP A 33 22.52 7.76 8.26
C ASP A 33 21.54 8.14 9.39
N PRO A 34 21.54 7.41 10.52
CA PRO A 34 20.58 7.64 11.59
C PRO A 34 20.83 8.93 12.38
N SER A 35 21.93 9.63 12.11
CA SER A 35 22.25 10.93 12.70
C SER A 35 21.74 12.13 11.89
N LYS A 36 21.35 11.91 10.64
CA LYS A 36 20.87 12.97 9.74
C LYS A 36 19.42 13.36 10.08
N PRO A 37 19.15 14.63 10.44
CA PRO A 37 17.79 15.10 10.69
C PRO A 37 16.99 15.23 9.39
N GLY A 38 15.71 14.88 9.47
CA GLY A 38 14.68 15.19 8.48
C GLY A 38 13.73 16.29 8.98
N CYS A 39 12.49 16.30 8.49
CA CYS A 39 11.45 17.24 8.94
C CYS A 39 11.26 17.18 10.46
N GLU A 40 11.05 18.34 11.10
CA GLU A 40 10.85 18.47 12.57
C GLU A 40 11.96 17.78 13.40
N ASP A 41 13.22 17.88 12.95
CA ASP A 41 14.40 17.25 13.56
C ASP A 41 14.28 15.72 13.76
N ARG A 42 13.39 15.07 13.01
CA ARG A 42 13.16 13.63 13.13
C ARG A 42 14.37 12.86 12.63
N LEU A 43 14.69 11.79 13.36
CA LEU A 43 15.73 10.85 12.96
C LEU A 43 15.10 9.55 12.45
N MET A 44 15.78 8.86 11.55
CA MET A 44 15.28 7.62 10.96
C MET A 44 16.34 6.53 11.05
N ALA A 45 15.93 5.34 11.46
CA ALA A 45 16.70 4.13 11.26
C ALA A 45 16.01 3.34 10.15
N ALA A 46 16.67 3.23 8.99
CA ALA A 46 16.11 2.60 7.81
C ALA A 46 17.21 2.00 6.94
N ILE A 47 16.95 0.86 6.30
CA ILE A 47 17.91 0.21 5.40
C ILE A 47 18.09 1.02 4.11
N LEU A 48 17.04 1.67 3.64
CA LEU A 48 17.09 2.46 2.41
C LEU A 48 17.38 3.92 2.75
N ASP A 49 18.50 4.42 2.24
CA ASP A 49 18.71 5.85 2.07
C ASP A 49 17.87 6.39 0.90
N GLU A 50 17.98 7.69 0.63
CA GLU A 50 17.19 8.34 -0.42
C GLU A 50 17.46 7.73 -1.80
N THR A 51 18.73 7.49 -2.12
CA THR A 51 19.18 6.97 -3.41
C THR A 51 18.60 5.57 -3.66
N ARG A 52 18.69 4.68 -2.66
CA ARG A 52 18.18 3.31 -2.75
C ARG A 52 16.65 3.29 -2.74
N LEU A 53 16.02 4.16 -1.95
CA LEU A 53 14.57 4.31 -1.95
C LEU A 53 14.06 4.70 -3.34
N ARG A 54 14.68 5.70 -3.99
CA ARG A 54 14.33 6.09 -5.37
C ARG A 54 14.44 4.92 -6.36
N ARG A 55 15.50 4.11 -6.26
CA ARG A 55 15.68 2.92 -7.11
C ARG A 55 14.58 1.88 -6.90
N VAL A 56 14.26 1.56 -5.63
CA VAL A 56 13.19 0.61 -5.30
C VAL A 56 11.84 1.13 -5.80
N LEU A 57 11.51 2.39 -5.50
CA LEU A 57 10.22 2.97 -5.88
C LEU A 57 10.04 3.06 -7.40
N SER A 58 11.09 3.39 -8.16
CA SER A 58 11.01 3.43 -9.63
C SER A 58 10.63 2.08 -10.27
N ARG A 59 10.93 0.95 -9.60
CA ARG A 59 10.52 -0.38 -10.07
C ARG A 59 9.17 -0.79 -9.49
N MET A 60 8.93 -0.47 -8.21
CA MET A 60 7.69 -0.80 -7.51
C MET A 60 6.47 -0.08 -8.13
N LEU A 61 6.67 1.16 -8.60
CA LEU A 61 5.62 2.02 -9.14
C LEU A 61 5.50 1.94 -10.68
N ASP A 62 6.18 0.99 -11.33
CA ASP A 62 6.07 0.73 -12.76
C ASP A 62 4.94 -0.27 -13.04
N GLU A 63 4.01 0.09 -13.92
CA GLU A 63 2.85 -0.73 -14.25
C GLU A 63 3.18 -1.99 -15.06
N LYS A 64 4.33 -1.99 -15.76
CA LYS A 64 4.88 -3.17 -16.44
C LYS A 64 5.53 -4.15 -15.46
N GLU A 65 5.65 -3.76 -14.20
CA GLU A 65 6.36 -4.49 -13.16
C GLU A 65 5.40 -4.80 -12.00
N PHE A 66 5.51 -4.07 -10.90
CA PHE A 66 4.79 -4.37 -9.66
C PHE A 66 3.46 -3.63 -9.52
N LEU A 67 3.30 -2.45 -10.14
CA LEU A 67 2.12 -1.60 -9.95
C LEU A 67 0.94 -2.11 -10.78
N SER A 68 -0.08 -2.63 -10.12
CA SER A 68 -1.35 -2.99 -10.75
C SER A 68 -2.34 -1.84 -10.63
N ALA A 69 -3.44 -1.89 -11.39
CA ALA A 69 -4.62 -1.05 -11.14
C ALA A 69 -5.23 -1.31 -9.75
N TYR A 70 -4.85 -2.42 -9.09
CA TYR A 70 -5.44 -2.89 -7.84
C TYR A 70 -4.46 -2.95 -6.65
N GLY A 71 -3.21 -2.48 -6.82
CA GLY A 71 -2.18 -2.48 -5.76
C GLY A 71 -0.83 -3.02 -6.23
N ILE A 72 0.05 -3.36 -5.29
CA ILE A 72 1.37 -3.94 -5.58
C ILE A 72 1.28 -5.47 -5.68
N ARG A 73 1.71 -6.01 -6.83
CA ARG A 73 1.83 -7.45 -7.10
C ARG A 73 2.91 -8.09 -6.21
N SER A 74 2.74 -9.37 -5.86
CA SER A 74 3.76 -10.12 -5.09
C SER A 74 5.00 -10.50 -5.91
N LEU A 75 4.89 -10.56 -7.24
CA LEU A 75 6.00 -10.71 -8.18
C LEU A 75 5.80 -9.75 -9.34
N SER A 76 6.90 -9.23 -9.88
CA SER A 76 6.85 -8.37 -11.06
C SER A 76 6.21 -9.09 -12.25
N ARG A 77 5.33 -8.38 -12.96
CA ARG A 77 4.75 -8.81 -14.23
C ARG A 77 5.81 -9.04 -15.32
N TYR A 78 7.00 -8.45 -15.20
CA TYR A 78 8.15 -8.73 -16.09
C TYR A 78 8.44 -10.23 -16.22
N HIS A 79 8.23 -10.99 -15.14
CA HIS A 79 8.44 -12.45 -15.10
C HIS A 79 7.34 -13.26 -15.81
N ALA A 80 6.34 -12.62 -16.43
CA ALA A 80 5.43 -13.28 -17.35
C ALA A 80 6.18 -13.72 -18.63
N ASP A 81 7.04 -12.84 -19.14
CA ASP A 81 7.83 -13.08 -20.35
C ASP A 81 9.27 -13.52 -20.03
N HIS A 82 9.75 -13.25 -18.81
CA HIS A 82 11.13 -13.49 -18.39
C HIS A 82 11.18 -14.25 -17.06
N ALA A 83 10.67 -15.48 -17.04
CA ALA A 83 10.66 -16.31 -15.83
C ALA A 83 12.08 -16.47 -15.24
N PHE A 84 12.18 -16.48 -13.91
CA PHE A 84 13.44 -16.84 -13.27
C PHE A 84 13.66 -18.34 -13.40
N VAL A 85 14.79 -18.72 -14.00
CA VAL A 85 15.14 -20.12 -14.27
C VAL A 85 16.38 -20.50 -13.47
N PHE A 86 16.28 -21.58 -12.70
CA PHE A 86 17.37 -22.13 -11.91
C PHE A 86 17.64 -23.58 -12.33
N PRO A 87 18.71 -23.83 -13.11
CA PRO A 87 19.07 -25.18 -13.54
C PRO A 87 19.79 -25.93 -12.40
N VAL A 88 19.39 -27.18 -12.17
CA VAL A 88 20.02 -28.10 -11.20
C VAL A 88 20.22 -29.46 -11.88
N GLY A 89 21.45 -29.72 -12.32
CA GLY A 89 21.76 -30.91 -13.10
C GLY A 89 20.98 -30.93 -14.42
N ALA A 90 20.20 -31.99 -14.64
CA ALA A 90 19.34 -32.13 -15.82
C ALA A 90 17.93 -31.52 -15.64
N GLN A 91 17.64 -30.95 -14.46
CA GLN A 91 16.32 -30.39 -14.15
C GLN A 91 16.35 -28.86 -14.19
N GLU A 92 15.24 -28.27 -14.63
CA GLU A 92 15.00 -26.84 -14.63
C GLU A 92 13.90 -26.49 -13.62
N TYR A 93 14.17 -25.55 -12.72
CA TYR A 93 13.15 -24.93 -11.86
C TYR A 93 12.81 -23.55 -12.37
N ARG A 94 11.51 -23.23 -12.41
CA ARG A 94 11.00 -21.99 -13.01
C ARG A 94 10.08 -21.26 -12.08
N VAL A 95 10.27 -19.95 -11.97
CA VAL A 95 9.37 -19.02 -11.28
C VAL A 95 8.86 -18.00 -12.30
N SER A 96 7.68 -18.28 -12.86
CA SER A 96 6.93 -17.37 -13.75
C SER A 96 5.96 -16.50 -12.96
N TYR A 97 5.56 -15.37 -13.56
CA TYR A 97 4.43 -14.57 -13.07
C TYR A 97 3.11 -15.32 -13.28
N LEU A 98 2.36 -15.50 -12.20
CA LEU A 98 1.03 -16.09 -12.16
C LEU A 98 0.12 -15.14 -11.39
N PRO A 99 -0.80 -14.42 -12.04
CA PRO A 99 -1.58 -13.40 -11.36
C PRO A 99 -2.70 -13.97 -10.48
N ALA A 100 -3.02 -15.27 -10.58
CA ALA A 100 -4.13 -15.94 -9.92
C ALA A 100 -3.65 -17.10 -9.01
N GLU A 101 -4.32 -18.25 -9.05
CA GLU A 101 -3.93 -19.47 -8.34
C GLU A 101 -2.57 -20.01 -8.82
N SER A 102 -1.92 -20.84 -8.00
CA SER A 102 -0.66 -21.51 -8.38
C SER A 102 -0.90 -22.57 -9.46
N ASP A 103 0.08 -22.75 -10.35
CA ASP A 103 0.11 -23.83 -11.36
C ASP A 103 0.71 -25.14 -10.83
N THR A 104 1.08 -25.20 -9.55
CA THR A 104 1.64 -26.39 -8.90
C THR A 104 0.95 -26.70 -7.58
N GLY A 105 0.92 -27.98 -7.20
CA GLY A 105 0.34 -28.46 -5.94
C GLY A 105 1.16 -28.16 -4.67
N MET A 106 2.29 -27.46 -4.77
CA MET A 106 3.06 -27.07 -3.57
C MET A 106 2.21 -26.18 -2.65
N PHE A 107 2.31 -26.38 -1.35
CA PHE A 107 1.57 -25.60 -0.33
C PHE A 107 0.04 -25.59 -0.51
N GLY A 108 -0.53 -26.73 -0.93
CA GLY A 108 -1.98 -26.89 -1.03
C GLY A 108 -2.59 -26.39 -2.35
N GLY A 109 -1.76 -26.04 -3.34
CA GLY A 109 -2.17 -25.79 -4.73
C GLY A 109 -2.82 -24.44 -5.02
N ASN A 110 -3.45 -23.82 -4.01
CA ASN A 110 -4.20 -22.58 -4.20
C ASN A 110 -3.40 -21.34 -3.80
N SER A 111 -2.58 -21.39 -2.73
CA SER A 111 -1.84 -20.19 -2.29
C SER A 111 -0.73 -19.81 -3.29
N ASN A 112 -0.69 -18.54 -3.70
CA ASN A 112 0.27 -18.07 -4.69
C ASN A 112 0.87 -16.69 -4.33
N TRP A 113 2.21 -16.64 -4.34
CA TRP A 113 3.02 -15.44 -4.10
C TRP A 113 3.79 -14.99 -5.36
N ARG A 114 3.43 -15.53 -6.53
CA ARG A 114 4.10 -15.27 -7.80
C ARG A 114 3.34 -14.28 -8.68
N GLY A 115 2.62 -13.34 -8.09
CA GLY A 115 1.90 -12.32 -8.86
C GLY A 115 0.64 -11.74 -8.23
N PRO A 116 -0.14 -12.46 -7.41
CA PRO A 116 -1.32 -11.89 -6.80
C PRO A 116 -1.01 -10.73 -5.85
N ILE A 117 -2.02 -9.91 -5.58
CA ILE A 117 -1.99 -8.79 -4.65
C ILE A 117 -2.40 -9.28 -3.26
N TRP A 118 -1.53 -9.05 -2.29
CA TRP A 118 -1.76 -9.39 -0.89
C TRP A 118 -1.93 -8.13 -0.06
N MET A 119 -3.07 -8.01 0.63
CA MET A 119 -3.38 -6.84 1.46
C MET A 119 -2.34 -6.59 2.58
N PRO A 120 -1.81 -7.60 3.31
CA PRO A 120 -0.83 -7.36 4.37
C PRO A 120 0.43 -6.65 3.87
N VAL A 121 0.98 -7.12 2.74
CA VAL A 121 2.22 -6.57 2.17
C VAL A 121 1.99 -5.14 1.68
N ASN A 122 0.86 -4.90 0.99
CA ASN A 122 0.48 -3.57 0.56
C ASN A 122 0.28 -2.61 1.74
N GLY A 123 -0.36 -3.06 2.83
CA GLY A 123 -0.49 -2.28 4.06
C GLY A 123 0.85 -1.93 4.70
N LEU A 124 1.82 -2.86 4.69
CA LEU A 124 3.18 -2.60 5.18
C LEU A 124 3.93 -1.60 4.30
N ILE A 125 3.77 -1.67 2.97
CA ILE A 125 4.34 -0.72 2.02
C ILE A 125 3.77 0.68 2.25
N ILE A 126 2.44 0.82 2.32
CA ILE A 126 1.77 2.09 2.62
C ILE A 126 2.27 2.67 3.95
N ARG A 127 2.35 1.85 5.00
CA ARG A 127 2.88 2.27 6.30
C ARG A 127 4.34 2.74 6.19
N ALA A 128 5.17 2.06 5.40
CA ALA A 128 6.56 2.45 5.19
C ALA A 128 6.66 3.78 4.42
N LEU A 129 5.86 3.97 3.36
CA LEU A 129 5.80 5.22 2.60
C LEU A 129 5.43 6.41 3.49
N LEU A 130 4.40 6.26 4.33
CA LEU A 130 4.00 7.31 5.29
C LEU A 130 5.08 7.58 6.34
N GLN A 131 5.85 6.56 6.75
CA GLN A 131 7.02 6.78 7.60
C GLN A 131 8.06 7.61 6.84
N TYR A 132 8.54 7.16 5.68
CA TYR A 132 9.52 7.94 4.91
C TYR A 132 9.02 9.35 4.59
N TYR A 133 7.73 9.55 4.31
CA TYR A 133 7.12 10.87 4.15
C TYR A 133 7.29 11.73 5.41
N SER A 134 7.02 11.20 6.61
CA SER A 134 7.19 11.95 7.85
C SER A 134 8.65 12.38 8.13
N TYR A 135 9.62 11.76 7.46
CA TYR A 135 11.04 12.14 7.52
C TYR A 135 11.44 13.11 6.39
N TYR A 136 11.09 12.80 5.14
CA TYR A 136 11.51 13.56 3.96
C TYR A 136 10.60 14.75 3.60
N GLY A 137 9.37 14.75 4.08
CA GLY A 137 8.39 15.78 3.75
C GLY A 137 8.03 15.83 2.27
N ASN A 138 7.71 17.05 1.82
CA ASN A 138 7.32 17.33 0.44
C ASN A 138 8.50 17.36 -0.55
N ASP A 139 9.74 17.43 -0.06
CA ASP A 139 10.92 17.58 -0.90
C ASP A 139 11.27 16.29 -1.64
N PHE A 140 10.99 15.13 -1.04
CA PHE A 140 11.09 13.86 -1.75
C PHE A 140 9.87 13.67 -2.65
N THR A 141 10.10 13.84 -3.94
CA THR A 141 9.14 13.45 -4.98
C THR A 141 9.66 12.28 -5.80
N ILE A 142 8.75 11.45 -6.30
CA ILE A 142 9.01 10.35 -7.24
C ILE A 142 7.89 10.31 -8.28
N GLU A 143 8.17 9.71 -9.43
CA GLU A 143 7.16 9.53 -10.47
C GLU A 143 6.21 8.38 -10.11
N CYS A 144 4.90 8.61 -10.19
CA CYS A 144 3.90 7.61 -9.85
C CYS A 144 2.64 7.79 -10.71
N PRO A 145 2.34 6.87 -11.65
CA PRO A 145 3.15 5.70 -12.05
C PRO A 145 4.51 6.07 -12.65
N THR A 146 5.46 5.16 -12.62
CA THR A 146 6.76 5.34 -13.32
C THR A 146 6.53 5.44 -14.83
N GLY A 147 7.12 6.45 -15.47
CA GLY A 147 6.93 6.75 -16.90
C GLY A 147 5.72 7.65 -17.23
N SER A 148 4.92 8.08 -16.25
CA SER A 148 3.76 8.95 -16.43
C SER A 148 4.05 10.47 -16.51
N GLY A 149 5.25 10.91 -16.11
CA GLY A 149 5.59 12.31 -15.88
C GLY A 149 4.98 12.93 -14.61
N GLN A 150 4.08 12.25 -13.92
CA GLN A 150 3.40 12.75 -12.73
C GLN A 150 4.26 12.56 -11.48
N ARG A 151 4.67 13.67 -10.86
CA ARG A 151 5.51 13.68 -9.66
C ARG A 151 4.64 13.74 -8.41
N MET A 152 4.84 12.80 -7.49
CA MET A 152 4.12 12.69 -6.23
C MET A 152 5.10 12.65 -5.06
N ASN A 153 4.74 13.24 -3.92
CA ASN A 153 5.43 12.99 -2.67
C ASN A 153 5.05 11.60 -2.10
N LEU A 154 5.73 11.16 -1.05
CA LEU A 154 5.52 9.81 -0.51
C LEU A 154 4.14 9.61 0.16
N TYR A 155 3.49 10.66 0.65
CA TYR A 155 2.11 10.59 1.13
C TYR A 155 1.15 10.33 -0.04
N GLN A 156 1.29 11.09 -1.13
CA GLN A 156 0.47 10.97 -2.33
C GLN A 156 0.64 9.59 -3.00
N VAL A 157 1.87 9.06 -3.04
CA VAL A 157 2.10 7.67 -3.50
C VAL A 157 1.36 6.67 -2.60
N ALA A 158 1.42 6.84 -1.27
CA ALA A 158 0.71 5.96 -0.35
C ALA A 158 -0.82 6.04 -0.53
N GLN A 159 -1.34 7.24 -0.79
CA GLN A 159 -2.76 7.49 -1.09
C GLN A 159 -3.18 6.85 -2.43
N GLU A 160 -2.36 6.96 -3.47
CA GLU A 160 -2.61 6.32 -4.77
C GLU A 160 -2.67 4.80 -4.64
N LEU A 161 -1.78 4.18 -3.87
CA LEU A 161 -1.84 2.75 -3.59
C LEU A 161 -3.09 2.37 -2.81
N ALA A 162 -3.49 3.17 -1.81
CA ALA A 162 -4.72 2.95 -1.08
C ALA A 162 -5.95 3.05 -1.98
N HIS A 163 -6.02 4.04 -2.88
CA HIS A 163 -7.10 4.14 -3.87
C HIS A 163 -7.18 2.93 -4.79
N ARG A 164 -6.05 2.45 -5.31
CA ARG A 164 -6.00 1.22 -6.13
C ARG A 164 -6.50 0.00 -5.38
N LEU A 165 -6.10 -0.17 -4.12
CA LEU A 165 -6.60 -1.26 -3.27
C LEU A 165 -8.10 -1.10 -2.98
N SER A 166 -8.59 0.12 -2.76
CA SER A 166 -10.01 0.38 -2.55
C SER A 166 -10.83 0.06 -3.79
N ALA A 167 -10.30 0.34 -4.99
CA ALA A 167 -10.97 0.08 -6.25
C ALA A 167 -11.37 -1.40 -6.41
N ILE A 168 -10.64 -2.35 -5.79
CA ILE A 168 -11.01 -3.78 -5.74
C ILE A 168 -12.46 -3.96 -5.23
N PHE A 169 -12.84 -3.18 -4.22
CA PHE A 169 -14.10 -3.33 -3.53
C PHE A 169 -15.16 -2.36 -4.02
N LEU A 170 -14.83 -1.36 -4.84
CA LEU A 170 -15.77 -0.35 -5.32
C LEU A 170 -16.41 -0.76 -6.65
N ARG A 171 -17.57 -0.19 -6.96
CA ARG A 171 -18.20 -0.37 -8.27
C ARG A 171 -17.47 0.51 -9.28
N ASP A 172 -17.17 -0.05 -10.44
CA ASP A 172 -16.65 0.66 -11.60
C ASP A 172 -17.75 1.41 -12.36
N ALA A 173 -17.40 2.01 -13.49
CA ALA A 173 -18.33 2.72 -14.37
C ALA A 173 -19.46 1.82 -14.93
N ASN A 174 -19.28 0.51 -14.96
CA ASN A 174 -20.27 -0.48 -15.39
C ASN A 174 -21.10 -1.02 -14.21
N GLY A 175 -20.88 -0.49 -12.99
CA GLY A 175 -21.55 -0.95 -11.78
C GLY A 175 -21.01 -2.26 -11.22
N ARG A 176 -19.89 -2.77 -11.73
CA ARG A 176 -19.29 -4.06 -11.33
C ARG A 176 -18.16 -3.86 -10.34
N ARG A 177 -17.96 -4.81 -9.43
CA ARG A 177 -16.84 -4.79 -8.48
C ARG A 177 -15.74 -5.77 -8.91
N PRO A 178 -14.47 -5.37 -8.97
CA PRO A 178 -13.36 -6.27 -9.29
C PRO A 178 -13.32 -7.50 -8.39
N VAL A 179 -13.57 -7.36 -7.07
CA VAL A 179 -13.52 -8.45 -6.09
C VAL A 179 -14.36 -9.68 -6.48
N TYR A 180 -15.45 -9.52 -7.24
CA TYR A 180 -16.29 -10.64 -7.68
C TYR A 180 -15.89 -11.24 -9.03
N GLY A 181 -14.96 -10.60 -9.75
CA GLY A 181 -14.50 -11.04 -11.07
C GLY A 181 -15.67 -11.34 -12.02
N ALA A 182 -15.67 -12.54 -12.58
CA ALA A 182 -16.70 -13.03 -13.50
C ALA A 182 -17.93 -13.64 -12.81
N THR A 183 -18.03 -13.58 -11.48
CA THR A 183 -19.13 -14.22 -10.73
C THR A 183 -20.40 -13.39 -10.79
N GLU A 184 -21.20 -13.57 -11.85
CA GLU A 184 -22.38 -12.73 -12.15
C GLU A 184 -23.36 -12.59 -10.99
N LYS A 185 -23.59 -13.67 -10.23
CA LYS A 185 -24.50 -13.66 -9.08
C LYS A 185 -24.15 -12.55 -8.08
N PHE A 186 -22.86 -12.37 -7.78
CA PHE A 186 -22.43 -11.32 -6.85
C PHE A 186 -22.29 -9.94 -7.53
N GLN A 187 -22.28 -9.89 -8.86
CA GLN A 187 -22.20 -8.63 -9.59
C GLN A 187 -23.58 -7.98 -9.74
N THR A 188 -24.60 -8.74 -10.13
CA THR A 188 -25.86 -8.18 -10.63
C THR A 188 -27.06 -8.45 -9.72
N ASP A 189 -27.06 -9.54 -8.95
CA ASP A 189 -28.21 -9.93 -8.15
C ASP A 189 -28.48 -8.88 -7.04
N PRO A 190 -29.67 -8.26 -7.01
CA PRO A 190 -30.00 -7.22 -6.04
C PRO A 190 -29.96 -7.70 -4.58
N HIS A 191 -30.05 -9.02 -4.34
CA HIS A 191 -29.97 -9.60 -3.01
C HIS A 191 -28.54 -9.95 -2.59
N TRP A 192 -27.57 -9.97 -3.50
CA TRP A 192 -26.20 -10.41 -3.17
C TRP A 192 -25.13 -9.35 -3.43
N ARG A 193 -25.35 -8.44 -4.39
CA ARG A 193 -24.32 -7.52 -4.91
C ARG A 193 -23.71 -6.54 -3.91
N ASP A 194 -24.39 -6.30 -2.79
CA ASP A 194 -23.96 -5.37 -1.75
C ASP A 194 -23.38 -6.05 -0.51
N TYR A 195 -23.36 -7.39 -0.47
CA TYR A 195 -22.69 -8.17 0.58
C TYR A 195 -21.22 -8.46 0.21
N ILE A 196 -20.36 -7.46 0.43
CA ILE A 196 -18.95 -7.49 0.01
C ILE A 196 -18.18 -8.61 0.72
N HIS A 197 -17.55 -9.46 -0.09
CA HIS A 197 -16.71 -10.55 0.39
C HIS A 197 -15.26 -10.10 0.57
N PHE A 198 -14.61 -10.67 1.57
CA PHE A 198 -13.19 -10.48 1.84
C PHE A 198 -12.45 -11.78 1.52
N TYR A 199 -11.43 -11.68 0.68
CA TYR A 199 -10.66 -12.81 0.19
C TYR A 199 -9.24 -12.79 0.75
N GLU A 200 -8.57 -13.94 0.66
CA GLU A 200 -7.20 -14.14 1.12
C GLU A 200 -6.22 -13.23 0.36
N TYR A 201 -6.37 -13.19 -0.96
CA TYR A 201 -5.59 -12.39 -1.88
C TYR A 201 -6.39 -12.06 -3.15
N PHE A 202 -5.84 -11.23 -4.03
CA PHE A 202 -6.52 -10.75 -5.23
C PHE A 202 -5.71 -10.97 -6.49
N HIS A 203 -6.39 -11.21 -7.60
CA HIS A 203 -5.74 -11.38 -8.89
C HIS A 203 -4.91 -10.14 -9.24
N GLY A 204 -3.64 -10.34 -9.59
CA GLY A 204 -2.66 -9.26 -9.80
C GLY A 204 -2.95 -8.28 -10.94
N ASP A 205 -3.96 -8.55 -11.77
CA ASP A 205 -4.24 -7.82 -13.01
C ASP A 205 -5.70 -7.35 -13.14
N ASN A 206 -6.66 -8.07 -12.55
CA ASN A 206 -8.09 -7.71 -12.63
C ASN A 206 -8.76 -7.53 -11.26
N GLY A 207 -8.04 -7.75 -10.14
CA GLY A 207 -8.55 -7.52 -8.79
C GLY A 207 -9.58 -8.54 -8.28
N ALA A 208 -9.83 -9.64 -9.00
CA ALA A 208 -10.74 -10.71 -8.55
C ALA A 208 -10.27 -11.31 -7.22
N GLY A 209 -11.19 -11.52 -6.28
CA GLY A 209 -10.91 -12.19 -5.02
C GLY A 209 -10.65 -13.68 -5.21
N LEU A 210 -9.60 -14.19 -4.56
CA LEU A 210 -9.09 -15.56 -4.71
C LEU A 210 -8.73 -16.18 -3.35
N GLY A 211 -8.52 -17.49 -3.33
CA GLY A 211 -8.26 -18.23 -2.10
C GLY A 211 -9.46 -18.24 -1.13
N ALA A 212 -9.18 -18.35 0.17
CA ALA A 212 -10.22 -18.42 1.19
C ALA A 212 -11.10 -17.15 1.22
N SER A 213 -12.41 -17.33 1.13
CA SER A 213 -13.40 -16.27 1.37
C SER A 213 -13.64 -16.04 2.87
N HIS A 214 -14.24 -14.90 3.23
CA HIS A 214 -14.45 -14.43 4.62
C HIS A 214 -13.16 -14.15 5.39
N GLN A 215 -12.09 -13.79 4.68
CA GLN A 215 -10.82 -13.31 5.25
C GLN A 215 -10.94 -11.85 5.71
N THR A 216 -11.90 -11.53 6.59
CA THR A 216 -11.97 -10.23 7.30
C THR A 216 -10.89 -10.05 8.37
N GLY A 217 -9.83 -10.87 8.31
CA GLY A 217 -8.57 -10.64 9.01
C GLY A 217 -7.80 -9.49 8.35
N TRP A 218 -6.68 -9.81 7.69
CA TRP A 218 -5.83 -8.77 7.11
C TRP A 218 -6.51 -7.96 6.00
N THR A 219 -7.45 -8.55 5.26
CA THR A 219 -8.13 -7.85 4.16
C THR A 219 -9.08 -6.77 4.70
N GLY A 220 -9.60 -6.95 5.91
CA GLY A 220 -10.38 -5.93 6.63
C GLY A 220 -9.61 -4.62 6.86
N GLY A 221 -8.27 -4.66 6.80
CA GLY A 221 -7.40 -3.47 6.89
C GLY A 221 -7.71 -2.40 5.83
N ILE A 222 -8.37 -2.76 4.72
CA ILE A 222 -8.80 -1.79 3.71
C ILE A 222 -9.70 -0.69 4.27
N ALA A 223 -10.59 -1.01 5.22
CA ALA A 223 -11.46 -0.02 5.85
C ALA A 223 -10.63 1.03 6.62
N ARG A 224 -9.55 0.59 7.29
CA ARG A 224 -8.65 1.51 7.99
C ARG A 224 -7.85 2.38 7.02
N LEU A 225 -7.42 1.84 5.88
CA LEU A 225 -6.73 2.60 4.84
C LEU A 225 -7.65 3.68 4.26
N MET A 226 -8.88 3.31 3.90
CA MET A 226 -9.88 4.26 3.40
C MET A 226 -10.16 5.37 4.42
N HIS A 227 -10.35 5.00 5.69
CA HIS A 227 -10.54 5.97 6.76
C HIS A 227 -9.34 6.91 6.91
N LEU A 228 -8.13 6.36 6.95
CA LEU A 228 -6.89 7.12 7.13
C LEU A 228 -6.73 8.23 6.08
N PHE A 229 -6.90 7.91 4.80
CA PHE A 229 -6.74 8.89 3.72
C PHE A 229 -7.96 9.80 3.52
N ALA A 230 -9.08 9.52 4.20
CA ALA A 230 -10.22 10.41 4.27
C ALA A 230 -10.11 11.43 5.41
N THR A 231 -9.43 11.09 6.51
CA THR A 231 -9.41 11.92 7.73
C THR A 231 -8.08 12.57 8.06
N VAL A 232 -6.95 12.05 7.57
CA VAL A 232 -5.62 12.58 7.91
C VAL A 232 -5.02 13.33 6.73
N GLN A 233 -4.71 14.61 6.92
CA GLN A 233 -4.04 15.43 5.91
C GLN A 233 -2.51 15.27 5.95
N PRO A 234 -1.81 15.46 4.81
CA PRO A 234 -0.35 15.36 4.74
C PRO A 234 0.37 16.31 5.72
N GLU A 235 -0.18 17.49 5.98
CA GLU A 235 0.39 18.48 6.91
C GLU A 235 0.32 17.98 8.36
N GLU A 236 -0.80 17.38 8.76
CA GLU A 236 -0.98 16.83 10.11
C GLU A 236 0.01 15.70 10.38
N LEU A 237 0.31 14.88 9.38
CA LEU A 237 1.32 13.82 9.49
C LEU A 237 2.74 14.40 9.62
N LEU A 238 3.04 15.53 8.98
CA LEU A 238 4.31 16.22 9.15
C LEU A 238 4.42 16.95 10.47
N GLU A 239 3.34 17.46 11.03
CA GLU A 239 3.33 18.14 12.32
C GLU A 239 3.36 17.12 13.48
N PHE A 240 2.40 16.19 13.50
CA PHE A 240 2.14 15.31 14.64
C PHE A 240 2.75 13.91 14.49
N GLY A 241 3.34 13.58 13.34
CA GLY A 241 3.92 12.26 13.09
C GLY A 241 2.89 11.16 13.29
N LYS A 242 3.27 10.06 13.96
CA LYS A 242 2.37 8.92 14.18
C LYS A 242 1.11 9.26 14.99
N LYS A 243 1.12 10.35 15.77
CA LYS A 243 -0.05 10.75 16.55
C LYS A 243 -1.21 11.21 15.66
N ALA A 244 -0.92 11.69 14.45
CA ALA A 244 -1.94 12.04 13.46
C ALA A 244 -2.90 10.87 13.17
N TYR A 245 -2.47 9.62 13.32
CA TYR A 245 -3.33 8.45 13.11
C TYR A 245 -4.38 8.23 14.20
N VAL A 246 -4.27 8.88 15.35
CA VAL A 246 -5.12 8.64 16.54
C VAL A 246 -5.78 9.94 17.03
N MET A 247 -5.52 11.07 16.37
CA MET A 247 -6.17 12.35 16.64
C MET A 247 -7.58 12.39 16.03
N ASP A 248 -8.39 11.38 16.33
CA ASP A 248 -9.83 11.35 16.03
C ASP A 248 -10.60 11.78 17.28
N GLU A 249 -10.78 13.08 17.48
CA GLU A 249 -11.78 13.61 18.43
C GLU A 249 -12.66 14.74 17.85
N THR A 250 -12.64 15.00 16.55
CA THR A 250 -13.69 15.85 15.94
C THR A 250 -14.28 15.19 14.70
N PRO A 251 -15.59 14.82 14.71
CA PRO A 251 -16.27 14.43 13.49
C PRO A 251 -16.25 15.63 12.54
N ARG A 252 -15.62 15.47 11.38
CA ARG A 252 -15.60 16.48 10.33
C ARG A 252 -16.03 15.89 8.99
N VAL A 253 -17.23 15.31 8.94
CA VAL A 253 -18.03 15.21 7.72
C VAL A 253 -19.50 15.16 8.13
N ASP A 254 -20.27 16.21 7.81
CA ASP A 254 -21.73 16.11 7.76
C ASP A 254 -22.11 15.23 6.56
N ILE A 255 -22.14 13.91 6.75
CA ILE A 255 -22.73 13.01 5.78
C ILE A 255 -24.24 13.09 5.98
N PRO A 256 -25.02 13.69 5.05
CA PRO A 256 -26.47 13.67 5.19
C PRO A 256 -26.96 12.22 5.22
N PRO A 257 -27.96 11.89 6.06
CA PRO A 257 -28.46 10.54 6.16
C PRO A 257 -28.95 10.05 4.79
N PRO A 258 -28.86 8.73 4.51
CA PRO A 258 -29.35 8.18 3.25
C PRO A 258 -30.83 8.54 3.06
N PRO A 259 -31.28 8.82 1.82
CA PRO A 259 -32.67 9.13 1.55
C PRO A 259 -33.55 7.96 2.02
N GLN A 260 -34.60 8.27 2.78
CA GLN A 260 -35.56 7.27 3.22
C GLN A 260 -36.22 6.59 2.00
N PRO A 261 -36.46 5.27 2.04
CA PRO A 261 -37.16 4.59 0.96
C PRO A 261 -38.54 5.22 0.73
N GLY A 262 -38.72 5.92 -0.39
CA GLY A 262 -40.02 6.47 -0.80
C GLY A 262 -40.05 7.96 -1.18
N GLN A 263 -38.99 8.74 -0.96
CA GLN A 263 -38.96 10.14 -1.40
C GLN A 263 -38.41 10.25 -2.83
N ARG A 264 -39.29 10.53 -3.81
CA ARG A 264 -38.87 10.95 -5.15
C ARG A 264 -38.18 12.31 -5.07
N PRO A 265 -37.06 12.53 -5.78
CA PRO A 265 -36.46 13.85 -5.87
C PRO A 265 -37.44 14.83 -6.55
N PRO A 266 -37.47 16.12 -6.12
CA PRO A 266 -38.35 17.11 -6.73
C PRO A 266 -37.96 17.31 -8.19
N ALA A 267 -38.97 17.37 -9.06
CA ALA A 267 -38.79 17.58 -10.48
C ALA A 267 -38.04 18.90 -10.73
N ARG A 268 -36.89 18.83 -11.43
CA ARG A 268 -36.22 20.01 -11.95
C ARG A 268 -37.17 20.71 -12.92
N ARG A 269 -37.59 21.94 -12.59
CA ARG A 269 -38.20 22.84 -13.58
C ARG A 269 -37.10 23.26 -14.56
N ILE A 270 -37.45 23.19 -15.84
CA ILE A 270 -36.65 23.62 -17.00
C ILE A 270 -36.38 25.11 -16.90
#